data_AF-A0A370ETP3-F1
#
_entry.id   AF-A0A370ETP3-F1
#
_cell.length_a   1.000
_cell.length_b   1.000
_cell.length_c   1.000
_cell.angle_alpha   90.00
_cell.angle_beta   90.00
_cell.angle_gamma   90.00
#
_symmetry.space_group_name_H-M   'P 1'
#
loop_
_entity.id
_entity.type
_entity.pdbx_description
1 polymer ?
#
loop_
_entity_poly.entity_id
_entity_poly.type
_entity_poly.pdbx_seq_one_letter_code
_entity_poly.pdbx_strand_id
1 'polypeptide(L)'
;MANRAYLYTTPFCPQEDPAAARVHRLAGISEWSYAIPLVPRILVSVDPRARQSMIWDDTPDLIAVTARCGPGIARLDGFLGRIDHPGLGTMAEDALRFLRSHTEPDHHFVLECGEVFDMDDEPFADQGRTLMAGLADIDTEMEAALVRLAPAKPNFWQRVFTPSQESSEEPLRELGLGYWSDTLYIELDGPR
;
A
#
# COMPACT_ATOMS: atom_id res chain seq x y z
N MET A 1 -19.42 4.53 5.30
CA MET A 1 -18.02 4.10 5.39
C MET A 1 -17.23 4.94 4.42
N ALA A 2 -15.98 5.27 4.73
CA ALA A 2 -15.08 5.71 3.68
C ALA A 2 -14.77 4.46 2.84
N ASN A 3 -14.61 4.54 1.52
CA ASN A 3 -14.27 3.35 0.75
C ASN A 3 -12.75 3.30 0.66
N ARG A 4 -12.06 2.66 1.62
CA ARG A 4 -10.62 2.78 1.77
C ARG A 4 -9.86 1.47 1.92
N ALA A 5 -8.64 1.46 1.39
CA ALA A 5 -7.61 0.50 1.75
C ALA A 5 -6.78 1.07 2.90
N TYR A 6 -6.48 0.24 3.90
CA TYR A 6 -5.65 0.61 5.05
C TYR A 6 -4.37 -0.21 5.06
N LEU A 7 -3.24 0.46 5.23
CA LEU A 7 -1.95 -0.16 5.49
C LEU A 7 -1.49 0.25 6.89
N TYR A 8 -1.17 -0.73 7.72
CA TYR A 8 -0.62 -0.51 9.05
C TYR A 8 0.43 -1.56 9.40
N THR A 9 1.11 -1.35 10.52
CA THR A 9 2.12 -2.29 11.04
C THR A 9 1.78 -2.79 12.43
N THR A 10 2.23 -4.01 12.73
CA THR A 10 2.08 -4.68 14.02
C THR A 10 3.30 -5.56 14.34
N PRO A 11 3.75 -5.62 15.61
CA PRO A 11 4.82 -6.52 16.02
C PRO A 11 4.43 -8.01 15.95
N PHE A 12 3.14 -8.33 15.98
CA PHE A 12 2.64 -9.70 15.99
C PHE A 12 1.94 -10.02 14.68
N CYS A 13 2.09 -11.26 14.19
CA CYS A 13 1.24 -11.72 13.11
C CYS A 13 -0.20 -11.84 13.67
N PRO A 14 -1.20 -11.12 13.13
CA PRO A 14 -2.54 -11.07 13.73
C PRO A 14 -3.25 -12.42 13.91
N GLN A 15 -2.85 -13.46 13.16
CA GLN A 15 -3.43 -14.80 13.29
C GLN A 15 -2.70 -15.71 14.29
N GLU A 16 -1.46 -15.40 14.66
CA GLU A 16 -0.73 -16.15 15.69
C GLU A 16 -1.22 -15.76 17.09
N ASP A 17 -1.57 -14.48 17.27
CA ASP A 17 -2.17 -13.96 18.50
C ASP A 17 -3.16 -12.82 18.20
N PRO A 18 -4.42 -13.15 17.83
CA PRO A 18 -5.46 -12.15 17.54
C PRO A 18 -5.77 -11.25 18.73
N ALA A 19 -5.63 -11.77 19.96
CA ALA A 19 -5.85 -11.00 21.17
C ALA A 19 -4.75 -9.95 21.35
N ALA A 20 -3.48 -10.32 21.18
CA ALA A 20 -2.39 -9.36 21.20
C ALA A 20 -2.51 -8.32 20.08
N ALA A 21 -2.87 -8.72 18.86
CA ALA A 21 -3.05 -7.79 17.74
C ALA A 21 -4.16 -6.76 17.98
N ARG A 22 -5.22 -7.12 18.73
CA ARG A 22 -6.30 -6.20 19.12
C ARG A 22 -5.95 -5.30 20.31
N VAL A 23 -5.08 -5.76 21.21
CA VAL A 23 -4.67 -5.01 22.42
C VAL A 23 -3.49 -4.07 22.15
N HIS A 24 -2.64 -4.42 21.18
CA HIS A 24 -1.52 -3.58 20.78
C HIS A 24 -1.96 -2.48 19.82
N ARG A 25 -1.44 -1.27 20.06
CA ARG A 25 -1.68 -0.11 19.21
C ARG A 25 -1.10 -0.38 17.82
N LEU A 26 -1.97 -0.57 16.84
CA LEU A 26 -1.58 -0.57 15.43
C LEU A 26 -0.99 0.80 15.10
N ALA A 27 0.15 0.81 14.41
CA ALA A 27 0.71 2.04 13.87
C ALA A 27 0.26 2.17 12.42
N GLY A 28 -0.46 3.26 12.11
CA GLY A 28 -0.85 3.57 10.75
C GLY A 28 0.37 3.74 9.86
N ILE A 29 0.22 3.38 8.58
CA ILE A 29 1.23 3.66 7.55
C ILE A 29 0.61 4.47 6.42
N SER A 30 -0.52 4.04 5.87
CA SER A 30 -1.15 4.71 4.74
C SER A 30 -2.63 4.36 4.64
N GLU A 31 -3.42 5.28 4.11
CA GLU A 31 -4.82 5.05 3.75
C GLU A 31 -5.10 5.58 2.36
N TRP A 32 -5.82 4.81 1.56
CA TRP A 32 -6.13 5.16 0.18
C TRP A 32 -7.60 4.97 -0.14
N SER A 33 -8.23 5.99 -0.73
CA SER A 33 -9.64 5.89 -1.09
C SER A 33 -9.83 5.24 -2.46
N TYR A 34 -10.86 4.41 -2.58
CA TYR A 34 -11.43 3.84 -3.82
C TYR A 34 -10.53 2.88 -4.61
N ALA A 35 -9.31 2.58 -4.13
CA ALA A 35 -8.39 1.69 -4.80
C ALA A 35 -7.34 1.13 -3.83
N ILE A 36 -6.65 0.07 -4.25
CA ILE A 36 -5.47 -0.48 -3.58
C ILE A 36 -4.23 -0.14 -4.43
N PRO A 37 -3.51 0.95 -4.13
CA PRO A 37 -2.44 1.44 -5.00
C PRO A 37 -1.21 0.53 -5.01
N LEU A 38 -0.31 0.73 -5.97
CA LEU A 38 0.82 -0.17 -6.22
C LEU A 38 1.81 -0.23 -5.04
N VAL A 39 2.10 0.89 -4.38
CA VAL A 39 3.09 0.96 -3.30
C VAL A 39 2.71 0.10 -2.09
N PRO A 40 1.50 0.19 -1.51
CA PRO A 40 1.06 -0.74 -0.47
C PRO A 40 1.14 -2.21 -0.91
N ARG A 41 0.83 -2.51 -2.17
CA ARG A 41 0.95 -3.87 -2.72
C ARG A 41 2.41 -4.34 -2.79
N ILE A 42 3.33 -3.49 -3.24
CA ILE A 42 4.78 -3.78 -3.22
C ILE A 42 5.24 -4.09 -1.79
N LEU A 43 4.81 -3.27 -0.81
CA LEU A 43 5.19 -3.45 0.59
C LEU A 43 4.74 -4.80 1.18
N VAL A 44 3.60 -5.34 0.72
CA VAL A 44 3.12 -6.66 1.17
C VAL A 44 3.48 -7.83 0.24
N SER A 45 4.20 -7.59 -0.86
CA SER A 45 4.40 -8.60 -1.92
C SER A 45 5.46 -9.66 -1.65
N VAL A 46 6.28 -9.53 -0.61
CA VAL A 46 7.34 -10.51 -0.30
C VAL A 46 6.86 -11.51 0.76
N ASP A 47 6.70 -12.77 0.35
CA ASP A 47 6.04 -13.83 1.13
C ASP A 47 4.64 -13.42 1.66
N PRO A 48 3.72 -12.99 0.76
CA PRO A 48 2.40 -12.52 1.16
C PRO A 48 1.56 -13.66 1.69
N ARG A 49 0.77 -13.39 2.73
CA ARG A 49 -0.22 -14.32 3.26
C ARG A 49 -1.59 -13.67 3.28
N ALA A 50 -2.56 -14.30 2.61
CA ALA A 50 -3.97 -13.95 2.71
C ALA A 50 -4.50 -14.27 4.11
N ARG A 51 -5.23 -13.33 4.70
CA ARG A 51 -5.73 -13.39 6.08
C ARG A 51 -7.16 -12.88 6.15
N GLN A 52 -7.87 -13.31 7.18
CA GLN A 52 -9.13 -12.68 7.57
C GLN A 52 -8.85 -11.23 7.99
N SER A 53 -9.77 -10.33 7.66
CA SER A 53 -9.69 -8.93 8.07
C SER A 53 -9.82 -8.78 9.58
N MET A 54 -9.08 -7.83 10.15
CA MET A 54 -9.29 -7.38 11.53
C MET A 54 -10.39 -6.32 11.63
N ILE A 55 -10.70 -5.65 10.50
CA ILE A 55 -11.71 -4.59 10.40
C ILE A 55 -13.08 -5.20 10.07
N TRP A 56 -13.11 -6.13 9.13
CA TRP A 56 -14.29 -6.87 8.68
C TRP A 56 -14.27 -8.26 9.32
N ASP A 57 -14.58 -8.33 10.62
CA ASP A 57 -14.47 -9.55 11.41
C ASP A 57 -15.72 -10.44 11.40
N ASP A 58 -16.76 -10.01 10.67
CA ASP A 58 -18.02 -10.73 10.45
C ASP A 58 -18.01 -11.67 9.24
N THR A 59 -16.98 -11.57 8.38
CA THR A 59 -16.76 -12.48 7.24
C THR A 59 -15.60 -13.45 7.50
N PRO A 60 -15.72 -14.74 7.12
CA PRO A 60 -14.61 -15.69 7.14
C PRO A 60 -13.65 -15.51 5.95
N ASP A 61 -13.97 -14.61 5.00
CA ASP A 61 -13.20 -14.45 3.77
C ASP A 61 -11.82 -13.82 4.01
N LEU A 62 -10.84 -14.27 3.22
CA LEU A 62 -9.45 -13.83 3.34
C LEU A 62 -9.21 -12.56 2.51
N ILE A 63 -9.65 -11.42 3.04
CA ILE A 63 -9.64 -10.12 2.36
C ILE A 63 -8.56 -9.14 2.86
N ALA A 64 -7.67 -9.60 3.75
CA ALA A 64 -6.49 -8.87 4.19
C ALA A 64 -5.21 -9.59 3.75
N VAL A 65 -4.12 -8.84 3.64
CA VAL A 65 -2.79 -9.40 3.30
C VAL A 65 -1.78 -9.02 4.37
N THR A 66 -0.96 -9.99 4.76
CA THR A 66 0.14 -9.79 5.72
C THR A 66 1.48 -10.19 5.14
N ALA A 67 2.53 -9.44 5.45
CA ALA A 67 3.90 -9.73 5.06
C ALA A 67 4.90 -9.03 6.02
N ARG A 68 6.17 -9.44 6.01
CA ARG A 68 7.21 -8.81 6.86
C ARG A 68 7.59 -7.42 6.35
N CYS A 69 7.79 -6.48 7.28
CA CYS A 69 8.12 -5.09 6.94
C CYS A 69 9.47 -4.95 6.24
N GLY A 70 10.54 -5.53 6.79
CA GLY A 70 11.90 -5.39 6.26
C GLY A 70 12.02 -5.75 4.76
N PRO A 71 11.62 -6.97 4.34
CA PRO A 71 11.65 -7.36 2.93
C PRO A 71 10.79 -6.48 2.02
N GLY A 72 9.60 -6.07 2.47
CA GLY A 72 8.72 -5.16 1.73
C GLY A 72 9.35 -3.79 1.49
N ILE A 73 9.96 -3.20 2.52
CA ILE A 73 10.65 -1.91 2.42
C ILE A 73 11.86 -2.00 1.48
N ALA A 74 12.63 -3.09 1.57
CA ALA A 74 13.76 -3.31 0.67
C ALA A 74 13.32 -3.43 -0.80
N ARG A 75 12.19 -4.10 -1.06
CA ARG A 75 11.61 -4.20 -2.41
C ARG A 75 11.13 -2.84 -2.92
N LEU A 76 10.47 -2.06 -2.07
CA LEU A 76 10.04 -0.70 -2.42
C LEU A 76 11.23 0.20 -2.73
N ASP A 77 12.30 0.16 -1.93
CA ASP A 77 13.54 0.90 -2.17
C ASP A 77 14.11 0.60 -3.56
N GLY A 78 14.23 -0.69 -3.90
CA GLY A 78 14.68 -1.13 -5.22
C GLY A 78 13.78 -0.67 -6.38
N PHE A 79 12.46 -0.63 -6.18
CA PHE A 79 11.53 -0.08 -7.17
C PHE A 79 11.69 1.43 -7.35
N LEU A 80 11.70 2.19 -6.25
CA LEU A 80 11.80 3.65 -6.27
C LEU A 80 13.12 4.12 -6.86
N GLY A 81 14.22 3.41 -6.60
CA GLY A 81 15.53 3.70 -7.18
C GLY A 81 15.60 3.53 -8.71
N ARG A 82 14.58 2.93 -9.33
CA ARG A 82 14.47 2.76 -10.79
C ARG A 82 13.55 3.79 -11.45
N ILE A 83 12.80 4.57 -10.67
CA ILE A 83 11.91 5.60 -11.22
C ILE A 83 12.75 6.79 -11.69
N ASP A 84 12.85 6.96 -13.00
CA ASP A 84 13.43 8.16 -13.62
C ASP A 84 12.31 9.14 -14.00
N HIS A 85 11.73 9.83 -13.00
CA HIS A 85 10.65 10.79 -13.23
C HIS A 85 11.00 12.14 -12.59
N PRO A 86 10.87 13.27 -13.32
CA PRO A 86 11.26 14.59 -12.79
C PRO A 86 10.44 15.02 -11.57
N GLY A 87 9.19 14.56 -11.47
CA GLY A 87 8.32 14.79 -10.32
C GLY A 87 8.67 13.97 -9.08
N LEU A 88 9.64 13.03 -9.15
CA LEU A 88 9.97 12.16 -8.02
C LEU A 88 10.55 12.95 -6.84
N GLY A 89 11.37 13.97 -7.12
CA GLY A 89 11.92 14.88 -6.11
C GLY A 89 12.43 14.14 -4.86
N THR A 90 11.91 14.53 -3.70
CA THR A 90 12.21 13.87 -2.41
C THR A 90 11.23 12.77 -2.03
N MET A 91 10.18 12.51 -2.83
CA MET A 91 9.09 11.59 -2.46
C MET A 91 9.58 10.19 -2.12
N ALA A 92 10.60 9.69 -2.84
CA ALA A 92 11.19 8.39 -2.56
C ALA A 92 11.92 8.35 -1.21
N GLU A 93 12.78 9.34 -0.95
CA GLU A 93 13.52 9.44 0.31
C GLU A 93 12.59 9.66 1.50
N ASP A 94 11.56 10.49 1.32
CA ASP A 94 10.56 10.80 2.34
C ASP A 94 9.73 9.56 2.69
N ALA A 95 9.30 8.80 1.69
CA ALA A 95 8.61 7.52 1.89
C ALA A 95 9.47 6.52 2.66
N LEU A 96 10.72 6.30 2.24
CA LEU A 96 11.62 5.36 2.90
C LEU A 96 11.99 5.81 4.31
N ARG A 97 12.19 7.12 4.52
CA ARG A 97 12.45 7.68 5.85
C ARG A 97 11.25 7.45 6.77
N PHE A 98 10.04 7.74 6.30
CA PHE A 98 8.82 7.51 7.07
C PHE A 98 8.66 6.04 7.45
N LEU A 99 8.77 5.12 6.48
CA LEU A 99 8.62 3.69 6.74
C LEU A 99 9.65 3.19 7.76
N ARG A 100 10.91 3.60 7.64
CA ARG A 100 11.99 3.20 8.55
C ARG A 100 11.86 3.79 9.96
N SER A 101 11.16 4.93 10.12
CA SER A 101 10.93 5.52 11.45
C SER A 101 9.65 5.04 12.13
N HIS A 102 8.74 4.39 11.40
CA HIS A 102 7.44 3.93 11.90
C HIS A 102 7.25 2.41 11.84
N THR A 103 8.29 1.66 11.44
CA THR A 103 8.26 0.19 11.41
C THR A 103 9.57 -0.37 11.95
N GLU A 104 9.53 -1.61 12.46
CA GLU A 104 10.74 -2.40 12.70
C GLU A 104 10.87 -3.50 11.62
N PRO A 105 12.09 -3.94 11.28
CA PRO A 105 12.29 -4.93 10.21
C PRO A 105 11.56 -6.26 10.42
N ASP A 106 11.35 -6.66 11.67
CA ASP A 106 10.66 -7.88 12.08
C ASP A 106 9.16 -7.67 12.32
N HIS A 107 8.64 -6.44 12.25
CA HIS A 107 7.20 -6.24 12.24
C HIS A 107 6.54 -6.81 10.98
N HIS A 108 5.21 -6.81 10.98
CA HIS A 108 4.39 -7.17 9.83
C HIS A 108 3.65 -5.94 9.31
N PHE A 109 3.58 -5.80 8.00
CA PHE A 109 2.56 -5.00 7.34
C PHE A 109 1.25 -5.79 7.31
N VAL A 110 0.15 -5.08 7.46
CA VAL A 110 -1.21 -5.58 7.22
C VAL A 110 -1.90 -4.62 6.27
N LEU A 111 -2.36 -5.14 5.15
CA LEU A 111 -3.14 -4.42 4.15
C LEU A 111 -4.59 -4.91 4.23
N GLU A 112 -5.48 -4.02 4.65
CA GLU A 112 -6.93 -4.25 4.72
C GLU A 112 -7.61 -3.67 3.48
N CYS A 113 -8.39 -4.51 2.80
CA CYS A 113 -9.02 -4.15 1.52
C CYS A 113 -10.55 -4.17 1.55
N GLY A 114 -11.16 -4.56 2.68
CA GLY A 114 -12.60 -4.85 2.76
C GLY A 114 -13.51 -3.71 2.29
N GLU A 115 -13.23 -2.45 2.66
CA GLU A 115 -14.07 -1.32 2.22
C GLU A 115 -13.91 -0.99 0.73
N VAL A 116 -12.76 -1.31 0.11
CA VAL A 116 -12.62 -1.19 -1.35
C VAL A 116 -13.34 -2.35 -2.03
N PHE A 117 -13.26 -3.55 -1.46
CA PHE A 117 -13.95 -4.72 -2.01
C PHE A 117 -15.47 -4.59 -1.97
N ASP A 118 -16.02 -3.99 -0.92
CA ASP A 118 -17.46 -3.73 -0.76
C ASP A 118 -18.02 -2.74 -1.80
N MET A 119 -17.17 -2.09 -2.59
CA MET A 119 -17.61 -1.24 -3.70
C MET A 119 -18.04 -2.03 -4.93
N ASP A 120 -17.61 -3.28 -5.06
CA ASP A 120 -17.92 -4.15 -6.19
C ASP A 120 -18.91 -5.24 -5.75
N ASP A 121 -19.76 -5.69 -6.67
CA ASP A 121 -20.70 -6.78 -6.44
C ASP A 121 -19.99 -8.16 -6.47
N GLU A 122 -18.69 -8.21 -6.80
CA GLU A 122 -17.88 -9.43 -6.78
C GLU A 122 -17.73 -9.98 -5.35
N PRO A 123 -17.85 -11.30 -5.13
CA PRO A 123 -17.65 -11.89 -3.81
C PRO A 123 -16.26 -11.58 -3.23
N PHE A 124 -16.21 -11.26 -1.93
CA PHE A 124 -14.99 -11.00 -1.18
C PHE A 124 -13.92 -12.08 -1.32
N ALA A 125 -14.32 -13.36 -1.28
CA ALA A 125 -13.41 -14.47 -1.50
C ALA A 125 -12.74 -14.42 -2.88
N ASP A 126 -13.43 -13.93 -3.91
CA ASP A 126 -12.93 -13.87 -5.29
C ASP A 126 -12.00 -12.67 -5.44
N GLN A 127 -12.40 -11.50 -4.94
CA GLN A 127 -11.56 -10.30 -4.89
C GLN A 127 -10.25 -10.53 -4.12
N GLY A 128 -10.30 -11.21 -2.96
CA GLY A 128 -9.12 -11.58 -2.19
C GLY A 128 -8.17 -12.53 -2.94
N ARG A 129 -8.71 -13.50 -3.70
CA ARG A 129 -7.89 -14.36 -4.58
C ARG A 129 -7.27 -13.57 -5.72
N THR A 130 -8.01 -12.66 -6.33
CA THR A 130 -7.51 -11.76 -7.39
C THR A 130 -6.38 -10.89 -6.89
N LEU A 131 -6.51 -10.29 -5.69
CA LEU A 131 -5.44 -9.53 -5.06
C LEU A 131 -4.17 -10.38 -4.88
N MET A 132 -4.30 -11.58 -4.33
CA MET A 132 -3.16 -12.49 -4.14
C MET A 132 -2.50 -12.91 -5.46
N ALA A 133 -3.30 -13.13 -6.52
CA ALA A 133 -2.78 -13.41 -7.85
C ALA A 133 -2.01 -12.21 -8.42
N GLY A 134 -2.53 -10.99 -8.24
CA GLY A 134 -1.82 -9.76 -8.62
C GLY A 134 -0.51 -9.56 -7.87
N LEU A 135 -0.46 -9.89 -6.56
CA LEU A 135 0.79 -9.86 -5.79
C LEU A 135 1.84 -10.87 -6.31
N ALA A 136 1.40 -12.01 -6.82
CA ALA A 136 2.30 -12.99 -7.44
C ALA A 136 2.89 -12.50 -8.78
N ASP A 137 2.20 -11.58 -9.47
CA ASP A 137 2.64 -10.96 -10.73
C ASP A 137 3.06 -9.48 -10.56
N ILE A 138 3.40 -9.08 -9.34
CA ILE A 138 3.66 -7.67 -9.01
C ILE A 138 4.83 -7.08 -9.82
N ASP A 139 5.79 -7.92 -10.23
CA ASP A 139 6.92 -7.50 -11.05
C ASP A 139 6.47 -6.97 -12.42
N THR A 140 5.48 -7.61 -13.04
CA THR A 140 4.92 -7.15 -14.32
C THR A 140 4.27 -5.77 -14.16
N GLU A 141 3.54 -5.55 -13.07
CA GLU A 141 2.93 -4.26 -12.77
C GLU A 141 3.97 -3.18 -12.45
N MET A 142 5.03 -3.53 -11.72
CA MET A 142 6.15 -2.63 -11.44
C MET A 142 6.85 -2.18 -12.74
N GLU A 143 7.12 -3.10 -13.66
CA GLU A 143 7.70 -2.75 -14.96
C GLU A 143 6.76 -1.86 -15.78
N ALA A 144 5.46 -2.17 -15.80
CA ALA A 144 4.47 -1.34 -16.49
C ALA A 144 4.42 0.09 -15.91
N ALA A 145 4.50 0.22 -14.58
CA ALA A 145 4.54 1.51 -13.90
C ALA A 145 5.82 2.30 -14.26
N LEU A 146 6.98 1.64 -14.32
CA LEU A 146 8.23 2.28 -14.73
C LEU A 146 8.17 2.77 -16.18
N VAL A 147 7.60 1.98 -17.10
CA VAL A 147 7.40 2.40 -18.49
C VAL A 147 6.48 3.61 -18.59
N ARG A 148 5.39 3.63 -17.81
CA ARG A 148 4.44 4.75 -17.76
C ARG A 148 5.08 6.03 -17.22
N LEU A 149 5.96 5.90 -16.23
CA LEU A 149 6.67 7.01 -15.58
C LEU A 149 7.94 7.43 -16.31
N ALA A 150 8.36 6.73 -17.36
CA ALA A 150 9.53 7.12 -18.12
C ALA A 150 9.32 8.52 -18.73
N PRO A 151 10.36 9.38 -18.74
CA PRO A 151 10.20 10.75 -19.20
C PRO A 151 9.94 10.74 -20.71
N ALA A 152 8.81 11.30 -21.13
CA ALA A 152 8.51 11.48 -22.54
C ALA A 152 9.51 12.48 -23.16
N LYS A 153 9.96 12.23 -24.40
CA LYS A 153 10.80 13.19 -25.13
C LYS A 153 10.08 14.55 -25.19
N PRO A 154 10.72 15.65 -24.77
CA PRO A 154 10.04 16.95 -24.70
C PRO A 154 9.60 17.38 -26.09
N ASN A 155 8.29 17.58 -26.28
CA ASN A 155 7.76 18.16 -27.49
C ASN A 155 7.92 19.71 -27.47
N PHE A 156 7.83 20.35 -28.64
CA PHE A 156 8.07 21.79 -28.78
C PHE A 156 7.25 22.65 -27.80
N TRP A 157 6.01 22.24 -27.49
CA TRP A 157 5.11 22.95 -26.59
C TRP A 157 5.48 22.82 -25.11
N GLN A 158 6.05 21.68 -24.68
CA GLN A 158 6.56 21.48 -23.32
C GLN A 158 7.81 22.33 -22.99
N ARG A 159 8.49 22.88 -24.00
CA ARG A 159 9.57 23.86 -23.79
C ARG A 159 9.03 25.28 -23.52
N VAL A 160 7.79 25.54 -23.90
CA VAL A 160 7.14 26.86 -23.75
C VAL A 160 6.22 26.86 -22.52
N PHE A 161 5.69 25.71 -22.13
CA PHE A 161 4.87 25.52 -20.93
C PHE A 161 5.54 24.51 -20.00
N THR A 162 6.02 24.97 -18.85
CA THR A 162 6.47 24.08 -17.76
C THR A 162 5.24 23.56 -17.02
N PRO A 163 5.03 22.24 -16.91
CA PRO A 163 3.95 21.68 -16.10
C PRO A 163 4.01 22.18 -14.65
N SER A 164 2.86 22.30 -13.98
CA SER A 164 2.85 22.55 -12.55
C SER A 164 3.44 21.34 -11.80
N GLN A 165 4.02 21.60 -10.63
CA GLN A 165 4.56 20.55 -9.77
C GLN A 165 3.50 19.49 -9.44
N GLU A 166 2.28 19.92 -9.11
CA GLU A 166 1.14 19.04 -8.82
C GLU A 166 0.83 18.09 -9.98
N SER A 167 0.79 18.57 -11.22
CA SER A 167 0.55 17.73 -12.41
C SER A 167 1.70 16.75 -12.67
N SER A 168 2.93 17.10 -12.28
CA SER A 168 4.07 16.19 -12.39
C SER A 168 4.12 15.14 -11.28
N GLU A 169 3.56 15.41 -10.11
CA GLU A 169 3.52 14.48 -8.99
C GLU A 169 2.32 13.53 -9.04
N GLU A 170 1.23 13.91 -9.71
CA GLU A 170 -0.01 13.12 -9.78
C GLU A 170 0.21 11.65 -10.19
N PRO A 171 0.98 11.32 -11.25
CA PRO A 171 1.23 9.91 -11.61
C PRO A 171 1.99 9.11 -10.54
N LEU A 172 2.79 9.80 -9.70
CA LEU A 172 3.51 9.21 -8.58
C LEU A 172 2.60 9.04 -7.37
N ARG A 173 1.73 10.03 -7.12
CA ARG A 173 0.69 9.96 -6.09
C ARG A 173 -0.24 8.78 -6.36
N GLU A 174 -0.69 8.58 -7.59
CA GLU A 174 -1.50 7.41 -8.00
C GLU A 174 -0.87 6.06 -7.65
N LEU A 175 0.46 5.98 -7.53
CA LEU A 175 1.13 4.77 -7.05
C LEU A 175 0.92 4.50 -5.56
N GLY A 176 0.38 5.44 -4.80
CA GLY A 176 0.34 5.38 -3.33
C GLY A 176 1.41 6.22 -2.64
N LEU A 177 2.23 6.99 -3.38
CA LEU A 177 3.30 7.81 -2.78
C LEU A 177 2.75 9.11 -2.20
N GLY A 178 3.15 9.43 -0.97
CA GLY A 178 2.86 10.71 -0.32
C GLY A 178 1.63 10.71 0.59
N TYR A 179 0.98 9.55 0.79
CA TYR A 179 -0.19 9.39 1.67
C TYR A 179 0.20 8.58 2.90
N TRP A 180 1.20 9.09 3.62
CA TRP A 180 1.76 8.49 4.82
C TRP A 180 1.11 9.08 6.08
N SER A 181 0.65 8.24 6.99
CA SER A 181 0.00 8.67 8.24
C SER A 181 0.25 7.65 9.33
N ASP A 182 0.68 8.10 10.52
CA ASP A 182 0.82 7.28 11.73
C ASP A 182 -0.53 7.01 12.41
N THR A 183 -1.56 7.75 12.01
CA THR A 183 -2.91 7.68 12.52
C THR A 183 -3.78 6.91 11.53
N LEU A 184 -4.51 5.91 12.03
CA LEU A 184 -5.61 5.28 11.30
C LEU A 184 -6.92 5.99 11.66
N TYR A 185 -7.75 6.24 10.67
CA TYR A 185 -9.10 6.77 10.83
C TYR A 185 -10.09 5.70 11.31
N ILE A 186 -9.65 4.45 11.42
CA ILE A 186 -10.42 3.41 12.07
C ILE A 186 -10.00 3.26 13.53
N GLU A 187 -10.96 3.41 14.44
CA GLU A 187 -10.82 2.98 15.82
C GLU A 187 -11.14 1.48 15.85
N LEU A 188 -10.12 0.66 16.12
CA LEU A 188 -10.33 -0.73 16.57
C LEU A 188 -10.81 -0.70 18.02
N ASP A 189 -11.98 -0.13 18.27
CA ASP A 189 -12.55 -0.15 19.62
C ASP A 189 -12.89 -1.59 20.02
N GLY A 190 -12.52 -1.91 21.27
CA GLY A 190 -12.64 -3.22 21.91
C GLY A 190 -14.07 -3.80 21.93
N PRO A 191 -14.24 -5.01 22.52
CA PRO A 191 -15.29 -5.97 22.16
C PRO A 191 -16.69 -5.34 22.14
N ARG A 192 -17.42 -5.57 21.04
CA ARG A 192 -18.88 -5.42 20.99
C ARG A 192 -19.57 -6.58 21.70
#